data_AF-A0A1M5SF88-F1
#
_entry.id   AF-A0A1M5SF88-F1
#
_cell.length_a   1.000
_cell.length_b   1.000
_cell.length_c   1.000
_cell.angle_alpha   90.00
_cell.angle_beta   90.00
_cell.angle_gamma   90.00
#
_symmetry.space_group_name_H-M   'P 1'
#
loop_
_entity.id
_entity.type
_entity.pdbx_description
1 polymer ?
#
loop_
_entity_poly.entity_id
_entity_poly.type
_entity_poly.pdbx_seq_one_letter_code
_entity_poly.pdbx_strand_id
1 'polypeptide(L)' 'MQPINANSLAKGAVALTLFYFVAWLLGPLLLAEAGLWFGLPIWFWCSCILAPLLLCLLVWWWLRGGARG' A
#
# COMPACT_ATOMS: atom_id res chain seq x y z
N MET A 1 -9.30 -25.24 2.96
CA MET A 1 -8.27 -24.23 2.63
C MET A 1 -7.54 -24.69 1.37
N GLN A 2 -7.56 -23.91 0.29
CA GLN A 2 -6.69 -24.20 -0.87
C GLN A 2 -5.22 -23.97 -0.47
N PRO A 3 -4.27 -24.75 -1.01
CA PRO A 3 -2.85 -24.54 -0.72
C PRO A 3 -2.44 -23.17 -1.27
N ILE A 4 -2.16 -22.22 -0.38
CA ILE A 4 -1.61 -20.92 -0.76
C ILE A 4 -0.21 -21.17 -1.32
N ASN A 5 -0.02 -20.89 -2.60
CA ASN A 5 1.29 -20.98 -3.22
C ASN A 5 2.19 -19.88 -2.65
N ALA A 6 3.14 -20.27 -1.79
CA ALA A 6 4.05 -19.38 -1.10
C ALA A 6 4.85 -18.48 -2.05
N ASN A 7 5.22 -18.97 -3.24
CA ASN A 7 5.91 -18.18 -4.25
C ASN A 7 5.03 -17.06 -4.83
N SER A 8 3.75 -17.35 -5.07
CA SER A 8 2.79 -16.36 -5.56
C SER A 8 2.53 -15.29 -4.49
N LEU A 9 2.39 -15.71 -3.23
CA LEU A 9 2.22 -14.81 -2.09
C LEU A 9 3.43 -13.89 -1.89
N ALA A 10 4.64 -14.45 -1.97
CA ALA A 10 5.89 -13.68 -1.87
C ALA A 10 6.00 -12.65 -3.01
N LYS A 11 5.68 -13.02 -4.25
CA LYS A 11 5.64 -12.09 -5.39
C LYS A 11 4.64 -10.96 -5.18
N GLY A 12 3.45 -11.27 -4.70
CA GLY A 12 2.42 -10.28 -4.36
C GLY A 12 2.88 -9.33 -3.26
N ALA A 13 3.46 -9.85 -2.18
CA ALA A 13 3.99 -9.04 -1.09
C ALA A 13 5.09 -8.09 -1.57
N VAL A 14 6.06 -8.58 -2.35
CA VAL A 14 7.15 -7.75 -2.90
C VAL A 14 6.61 -6.65 -3.83
N ALA A 15 5.64 -6.96 -4.69
CA ALA A 15 5.00 -5.98 -5.56
C ALA A 15 4.27 -4.89 -4.76
N LEU A 16 3.52 -5.28 -3.72
CA LEU A 16 2.84 -4.35 -2.81
C LEU A 16 3.84 -3.46 -2.04
N THR A 17 4.95 -4.02 -1.56
CA THR A 17 5.99 -3.25 -0.87
C THR A 17 6.67 -2.25 -1.79
N LEU A 18 6.98 -2.63 -3.04
CA LEU A 18 7.53 -1.70 -4.03
C LEU A 18 6.54 -0.58 -4.34
N PHE A 19 5.26 -0.91 -4.52
CA PHE A 19 4.22 0.09 -4.73
C PHE A 19 4.12 1.07 -3.55
N TYR A 20 4.12 0.55 -2.33
CA TYR A 20 4.16 1.35 -1.10
C TYR A 20 5.37 2.30 -1.09
N PHE A 21 6.56 1.79 -1.40
CA PHE A 21 7.79 2.57 -1.39
C PHE A 21 7.75 3.72 -2.40
N VAL A 22 7.25 3.47 -3.61
CA VAL A 22 7.09 4.50 -4.65
C VAL A 22 6.05 5.55 -4.23
N ALA A 23 4.90 5.11 -3.72
CA ALA A 23 3.87 6.02 -3.21
C ALA A 23 4.39 6.87 -2.03
N TRP A 24 5.24 6.28 -1.18
CA TRP A 24 5.89 6.96 -0.06
C TRP A 24 6.86 8.05 -0.52
N LEU A 25 7.69 7.77 -1.53
CA LEU A 25 8.62 8.73 -2.13
C LEU A 25 7.89 9.87 -2.86
N LEU A 26 6.76 9.56 -3.51
CA LEU A 26 5.92 10.55 -4.17
C LEU A 26 5.21 11.48 -3.19
N GLY A 27 4.95 11.03 -1.97
CA GLY A 27 4.33 11.81 -0.90
C GLY A 27 5.01 13.17 -0.68
N PRO A 28 6.26 13.24 -0.21
CA PRO A 28 6.96 14.50 -0.04
C PRO A 28 7.21 15.21 -1.38
N LEU A 29 7.40 14.49 -2.48
CA LEU A 29 7.65 15.12 -3.78
C LEU A 29 6.43 15.93 -4.29
N LEU A 30 5.20 15.45 -4.05
CA LEU A 30 3.95 16.08 -4.49
C LEU A 30 3.30 16.97 -3.42
N LEU A 31 3.48 16.64 -2.14
CA LEU A 31 2.79 17.29 -1.02
C LEU A 31 3.75 18.00 -0.05
N ALA A 32 4.99 18.29 -0.46
CA ALA A 32 5.92 19.11 0.33
C ALA A 32 5.30 20.45 0.74
N GLU A 33 4.47 21.03 -0.13
CA GLU A 33 3.87 22.36 0.05
C GLU A 33 2.47 22.30 0.71
N ALA A 34 1.95 21.11 0.98
CA ALA A 34 0.59 20.92 1.49
C ALA A 34 0.40 21.40 2.94
N GLY A 35 1.48 21.81 3.61
CA GLY A 35 1.46 22.30 4.98
C GLY A 35 1.42 21.20 6.03
N LEU A 36 1.24 21.61 7.29
CA LEU A 36 1.26 20.75 8.46
C LEU A 36 -0.16 20.46 8.95
N TRP A 37 -0.44 19.19 9.23
CA TRP A 37 -1.68 18.73 9.86
C TRP A 37 -1.34 18.00 11.17
N PHE A 38 -1.90 18.48 12.29
CA PHE A 38 -1.57 18.00 13.64
C PHE A 38 -0.07 18.10 13.99
N GLY A 39 0.65 19.07 13.42
CA GLY A 39 2.09 19.26 13.64
C GLY A 39 2.99 18.35 12.79
N LEU A 40 2.42 17.49 11.94
CA LEU A 40 3.16 16.69 10.97
C LEU A 40 2.70 16.98 9.53
N PRO A 41 3.56 16.78 8.54
CA PRO A 41 3.20 17.04 7.16
C PRO A 41 2.09 16.13 6.65
N ILE A 42 1.19 16.64 5.80
CA ILE A 42 0.06 15.85 5.28
C ILE A 42 0.51 14.60 4.53
N TRP A 43 1.64 14.66 3.82
CA TRP A 43 2.18 13.49 3.13
C TRP A 43 2.52 12.33 4.08
N PHE A 44 2.90 12.64 5.33
CA PHE A 44 3.19 11.65 6.36
C PHE A 44 1.93 10.89 6.73
N TRP A 45 0.80 11.58 6.91
CA TRP A 45 -0.49 10.96 7.18
C TRP A 45 -0.95 10.06 6.02
N CYS A 46 -0.77 10.51 4.77
CA CYS A 46 -1.05 9.67 3.60
C CYS A 46 -0.14 8.43 3.56
N SER A 47 1.12 8.58 3.90
CA SER A 47 2.11 7.50 3.95
C SER A 47 1.84 6.46 5.04
N CYS A 48 1.38 6.91 6.20
CA CYS A 48 1.24 6.08 7.39
C CYS A 48 -0.16 5.50 7.58
N ILE A 49 -1.19 6.12 7.00
CA ILE A 49 -2.59 5.66 7.13
C ILE A 49 -3.14 5.21 5.78
N LEU A 50 -3.07 6.07 4.76
CA LEU A 50 -3.72 5.79 3.48
C LEU A 50 -3.02 4.63 2.74
N ALA A 51 -1.69 4.62 2.74
CA ALA A 51 -0.92 3.59 2.07
C ALA A 51 -1.12 2.17 2.68
N PRO A 52 -1.02 1.93 4.00
CA PRO A 52 -1.34 0.61 4.55
C PRO A 52 -2.81 0.20 4.37
N LEU A 53 -3.76 1.14 4.41
CA LEU A 53 -5.16 0.87 4.07
C LEU A 53 -5.31 0.40 2.61
N LEU A 54 -4.64 1.06 1.68
CA LEU A 54 -4.59 0.67 0.26
C LEU A 54 -3.99 -0.73 0.10
N LEU A 55 -2.90 -1.05 0.80
CA LEU A 55 -2.29 -2.39 0.77
C LEU A 55 -3.29 -3.45 1.28
N CYS A 56 -3.98 -3.18 2.40
CA CYS A 56 -5.02 -4.08 2.91
C CYS A 56 -6.15 -4.29 1.89
N LEU A 57 -6.63 -3.22 1.25
CA LEU A 57 -7.66 -3.31 0.21
C LEU A 57 -7.19 -4.08 -1.02
N LEU A 58 -5.94 -3.86 -1.46
CA LEU A 58 -5.32 -4.57 -2.58
C LEU A 58 -5.18 -6.06 -2.30
N VAL A 59 -4.68 -6.43 -1.11
CA VAL A 59 -4.59 -7.83 -0.70
C VAL A 59 -5.99 -8.44 -0.62
N TRP A 60 -6.94 -7.76 0.00
CA TRP A 60 -8.32 -8.23 0.09
C TRP A 60 -8.97 -8.42 -1.28
N TRP A 61 -8.75 -7.47 -2.20
CA TRP A 61 -9.25 -7.56 -3.57
C TRP A 61 -8.58 -8.71 -4.33
N TRP A 62 -7.27 -8.89 -4.17
CA TRP A 62 -6.53 -9.99 -4.78
C TRP A 62 -7.00 -11.36 -4.28
N LEU A 63 -7.21 -11.49 -2.96
CA LEU A 63 -7.77 -12.71 -2.35
C LEU A 63 -9.21 -12.97 -2.82
N ARG A 64 -10.04 -11.92 -3.01
CA ARG A 64 -11.39 -12.07 -3.57
C ARG A 64 -11.40 -12.39 -5.06
N GLY A 65 -10.49 -11.81 -5.84
CA GLY A 65 -10.36 -12.06 -7.27
C GLY A 65 -9.89 -13.49 -7.57
N GLY A 66 -8.96 -14.00 -6.75
CA GLY A 66 -8.51 -15.41 -6.82
C GLY A 66 -9.58 -16.43 -6.43
N ALA A 67 -10.61 -16.05 -5.66
CA ALA A 67 -11.72 -16.92 -5.27
C ALA A 67 -12.86 -17.01 -6.31
N ARG A 68 -12.73 -16.30 -7.45
CA ARG A 68 -13.70 -16.29 -8.55
C ARG A 68 -13.18 -16.87 -9.87
N GLY A 69 -11.93 -17.35 -9.89
CA GLY A 69 -11.30 -18.02 -11.04
C GLY A 69 -11.36 -19.53 -10.93
#